data_AF-A0A954HKB4-F1
#
_entry.id   AF-A0A954HKB4-F1
#
_cell.length_a   1.000
_cell.length_b   1.000
_cell.length_c   1.000
_cell.angle_alpha   90.00
_cell.angle_beta   90.00
_cell.angle_gamma   90.00
#
_symmetry.space_group_name_H-M   'P 1'
#
loop_
_entity.id
_entity.type
_entity.pdbx_description
1 polymer ?
#
loop_
_entity_poly.entity_id
_entity_poly.type
_entity_poly.pdbx_seq_one_letter_code
_entity_poly.pdbx_strand_id
1 'polypeptide(L)'
;LYDALLKSTIFGPAGMAVCRFLNIMLGASGAAAAEVLRTWPQRNVAAALAVYVLGVTWFARNETGEASRRQLSAGLGLSAVGILMNLQMMFSLKSAGPPATGAAIALGLIGCNILLRGFRAIRVGQPKILQQTVGFLLLNIIFLDAAVTFGLTGSAPLSAAIVILVIPATVLRKIIPMS
;
A
#
# COMPACT_ATOMS: atom_id res chain seq x y z
N LEU A 1 -20.59 6.91 7.52
CA LEU A 1 -20.48 8.13 6.69
C LEU A 1 -19.74 7.88 5.36
N TYR A 2 -18.63 7.13 5.37
CA TYR A 2 -17.82 6.83 4.18
C TYR A 2 -18.57 6.03 3.09
N ASP A 3 -19.25 4.94 3.46
CA ASP A 3 -19.99 4.08 2.52
C ASP A 3 -21.24 4.74 1.90
N ALA A 4 -21.78 5.80 2.51
CA ALA A 4 -23.07 6.37 2.12
C ALA A 4 -22.96 7.63 1.23
N LEU A 5 -21.91 8.45 1.40
CA LEU A 5 -21.79 9.76 0.73
C LEU A 5 -20.54 9.92 -0.15
N LEU A 6 -19.46 9.17 0.14
CA LEU A 6 -18.18 9.35 -0.56
C LEU A 6 -17.90 8.31 -1.65
N LYS A 7 -18.63 7.18 -1.63
CA LYS A 7 -18.52 6.12 -2.64
C LYS A 7 -18.96 6.57 -4.04
N SER A 8 -19.80 7.62 -4.12
CA SER A 8 -20.31 8.20 -5.37
C SER A 8 -19.52 9.40 -5.90
N THR A 9 -18.55 9.94 -5.15
CA THR A 9 -17.84 11.18 -5.51
C THR A 9 -16.43 10.94 -6.07
N ILE A 10 -15.91 11.92 -6.83
CA ILE A 10 -14.53 11.92 -7.38
C ILE A 10 -13.47 11.73 -6.27
N PHE A 11 -13.80 12.10 -5.03
CA PHE A 11 -12.94 12.01 -3.85
C PHE A 11 -12.96 10.68 -3.10
N GLY A 12 -13.74 9.68 -3.52
CA GLY A 12 -13.74 8.34 -2.90
C GLY A 12 -12.33 7.75 -2.68
N PRO A 13 -11.42 7.77 -3.68
CA PRO A 13 -10.04 7.32 -3.51
C PRO A 13 -9.25 8.06 -2.44
N ALA A 14 -9.43 9.39 -2.35
CA ALA A 14 -8.76 10.22 -1.38
C ALA A 14 -9.28 9.94 0.04
N GLY A 15 -10.59 9.74 0.21
CA GLY A 15 -11.15 9.40 1.51
C GLY A 15 -10.69 8.03 2.04
N MET A 16 -10.55 7.01 1.18
CA MET A 16 -10.03 5.69 1.59
C MET A 16 -8.57 5.80 2.03
N ALA A 17 -7.77 6.55 1.28
CA ALA A 17 -6.37 6.80 1.57
C ALA A 17 -6.21 7.57 2.89
N VAL A 18 -7.04 8.58 3.13
CA VAL A 18 -7.06 9.34 4.37
C VAL A 18 -7.49 8.47 5.55
N CYS A 19 -8.53 7.64 5.42
CA CYS A 19 -8.91 6.71 6.49
C CYS A 19 -7.79 5.71 6.81
N ARG A 20 -7.10 5.17 5.80
CA ARG A 20 -5.93 4.30 5.98
C ARG A 20 -4.78 5.03 6.68
N PHE A 21 -4.50 6.27 6.29
CA PHE A 21 -3.50 7.12 6.93
C PHE A 21 -3.82 7.38 8.41
N LEU A 22 -5.06 7.79 8.70
CA LEU A 22 -5.51 8.08 10.07
C LEU A 22 -5.48 6.83 10.94
N ASN A 23 -5.83 5.66 10.41
CA ASN A 23 -5.74 4.40 11.16
C ASN A 23 -4.30 4.06 11.55
N ILE A 24 -3.33 4.31 10.66
CA ILE A 24 -1.90 4.08 10.93
C ILE A 24 -1.39 5.09 11.96
N MET A 25 -1.77 6.37 11.84
CA MET A 25 -1.42 7.41 12.80
C MET A 25 -2.04 7.14 14.19
N LEU A 26 -3.27 6.64 14.24
CA LEU A 26 -3.92 6.25 15.48
C LEU A 26 -3.21 5.05 16.13
N GLY A 27 -2.85 4.04 15.33
CA GLY A 27 -2.04 2.91 15.80
C GLY A 27 -0.67 3.36 16.35
N ALA A 28 -0.01 4.29 15.67
CA ALA A 28 1.23 4.89 16.13
C ALA A 28 1.06 5.65 17.45
N SER A 29 -0.08 6.33 17.64
CA SER A 29 -0.37 7.04 18.90
C SER A 29 -0.55 6.13 20.12
N GLY A 30 -1.00 4.88 19.92
CA GLY A 30 -1.14 3.90 21.00
C GLY A 30 0.18 3.20 21.37
N ALA A 31 1.15 3.18 20.46
CA ALA A 31 2.41 2.46 20.63
C ALA A 31 3.61 3.34 21.04
N ALA A 32 3.48 4.67 20.97
CA ALA A 32 4.59 5.61 21.14
C ALA A 32 4.28 6.73 22.15
N ALA A 33 5.25 7.03 23.03
CA ALA A 33 5.32 8.32 23.72
C ALA A 33 5.37 9.45 22.68
N ALA A 34 4.72 10.59 22.94
CA ALA A 34 4.49 11.69 21.99
C ALA A 34 5.75 12.21 21.26
N GLU A 35 6.96 11.95 21.75
CA GLU A 35 8.22 12.24 21.05
C GLU A 35 8.51 11.34 19.84
N VAL A 36 8.11 10.07 19.86
CA VAL A 36 8.32 9.13 18.73
C VAL A 36 7.36 9.43 17.56
N LEU A 37 6.18 10.00 17.86
CA LEU A 37 5.28 10.58 16.86
C LEU A 37 5.87 11.83 16.19
N ARG A 38 6.73 12.57 16.91
CA ARG A 38 7.39 13.77 16.40
C ARG A 38 8.62 13.43 15.58
N THR A 39 9.29 12.31 15.82
CA THR A 39 10.37 11.82 14.96
C THR A 39 9.84 11.42 13.58
N TRP A 40 10.61 11.85 12.58
CA TRP A 40 10.26 11.90 11.17
C TRP A 40 9.96 10.57 10.43
N PRO A 41 10.32 9.36 10.92
CA PRO A 41 10.11 8.14 10.12
C PRO A 41 8.64 7.76 9.92
N GLN A 42 7.84 7.79 10.98
CA GLN A 42 6.49 7.20 10.96
C GLN A 42 5.51 8.00 10.11
N ARG A 43 5.64 9.34 10.10
CA ARG A 43 4.83 10.23 9.25
C ARG A 43 5.11 10.03 7.78
N ASN A 44 6.37 9.85 7.40
CA ASN A 44 6.77 9.62 6.02
C ASN A 44 6.29 8.25 5.50
N VAL A 45 6.38 7.20 6.33
CA VAL A 45 5.83 5.87 5.99
C VAL A 45 4.33 5.93 5.79
N ALA A 46 3.60 6.54 6.73
CA ALA A 46 2.15 6.65 6.64
C ALA A 46 1.74 7.47 5.40
N ALA A 47 2.45 8.57 5.09
CA ALA A 47 2.20 9.37 3.91
C ALA A 47 2.49 8.59 2.61
N ALA A 48 3.62 7.89 2.54
CA ALA A 48 4.00 7.11 1.37
C ALA A 48 3.03 5.94 1.12
N LEU A 49 2.53 5.31 2.19
CA LEU A 49 1.51 4.27 2.11
C LEU A 49 0.13 4.85 1.73
N ALA A 50 -0.22 6.06 2.20
CA ALA A 50 -1.42 6.76 1.75
C ALA A 50 -1.37 7.11 0.25
N VAL A 51 -0.21 7.55 -0.26
CA VAL A 51 0.00 7.78 -1.70
C VAL A 51 -0.14 6.48 -2.49
N TYR A 52 0.42 5.38 -1.99
CA TYR A 52 0.23 4.05 -2.59
C TYR A 52 -1.25 3.66 -2.65
N VAL A 53 -1.98 3.76 -1.53
CA VAL A 53 -3.43 3.45 -1.48
C VAL A 53 -4.19 4.32 -2.47
N LEU A 54 -3.90 5.62 -2.54
CA LEU A 54 -4.57 6.54 -3.46
C LEU A 54 -4.36 6.09 -4.92
N GLY A 55 -3.15 5.66 -5.26
CA GLY A 55 -2.83 5.11 -6.58
C GLY A 55 -3.60 3.83 -6.89
N VAL A 56 -3.64 2.88 -5.94
CA VAL A 56 -4.38 1.62 -6.08
C VAL A 56 -5.88 1.87 -6.23
N THR A 57 -6.46 2.78 -5.43
CA THR A 57 -7.89 3.07 -5.50
C THR A 57 -8.26 3.84 -6.77
N TRP A 58 -7.38 4.72 -7.27
CA TRP A 58 -7.54 5.35 -8.58
C TRP A 58 -7.47 4.32 -9.72
N PHE A 59 -6.56 3.35 -9.61
CA PHE A 59 -6.46 2.24 -10.56
C PHE A 59 -7.75 1.39 -10.57
N ALA A 60 -8.25 1.02 -9.38
CA ALA A 60 -9.47 0.23 -9.23
C ALA A 60 -10.73 0.95 -9.75
N ARG A 61 -10.83 2.27 -9.60
CA ARG A 61 -11.99 3.03 -10.08
C ARG A 61 -12.14 3.00 -11.60
N ASN A 62 -11.02 3.00 -12.33
CA ASN A 62 -11.02 3.01 -13.79
C ASN A 62 -11.10 1.60 -14.40
N GLU A 63 -11.38 0.59 -13.56
CA GLU A 63 -11.69 -0.77 -13.99
C GLU A 63 -13.15 -0.90 -14.43
N THR A 64 -14.08 -0.21 -13.76
CA THR A 64 -15.51 -0.26 -14.05
C THR A 64 -15.90 0.84 -15.02
N GLY A 65 -15.81 0.57 -16.33
CA GLY A 65 -16.27 1.47 -17.40
C GLY A 65 -15.42 1.42 -18.67
N GLU A 66 -15.43 2.51 -19.46
CA GLU A 66 -14.47 2.70 -20.57
C GLU A 66 -13.07 2.92 -20.01
N ALA A 67 -12.35 1.82 -19.77
CA ALA A 67 -11.04 1.80 -19.16
C ALA A 67 -10.02 2.58 -20.02
N SER A 68 -9.85 3.88 -19.72
CA SER A 68 -8.84 4.68 -20.42
C SER A 68 -7.45 4.27 -19.92
N ARG A 69 -6.63 3.73 -20.84
CA ARG A 69 -5.25 3.29 -20.53
C ARG A 69 -4.42 4.38 -19.85
N ARG A 70 -4.71 5.65 -20.16
CA ARG A 70 -4.09 6.83 -19.52
C ARG A 70 -4.41 6.92 -18.03
N GLN A 71 -5.67 6.78 -17.63
CA GLN A 71 -6.03 6.86 -16.21
C GLN A 71 -5.55 5.65 -15.40
N LEU A 72 -5.54 4.45 -15.99
CA LEU A 72 -4.93 3.28 -15.37
C LEU A 72 -3.43 3.47 -15.16
N SER A 73 -2.72 3.99 -16.16
CA SER A 73 -1.29 4.30 -16.02
C SER A 73 -1.00 5.38 -14.99
N ALA A 74 -1.90 6.36 -14.83
CA ALA A 74 -1.78 7.39 -13.80
C ALA A 74 -1.92 6.80 -12.38
N GLY A 75 -2.88 5.91 -12.15
CA GLY A 75 -3.03 5.21 -10.86
C GLY A 75 -1.84 4.32 -10.54
N LEU A 76 -1.31 3.60 -11.54
CA LEU A 76 -0.10 2.79 -11.38
C LEU A 76 1.13 3.67 -11.11
N GLY A 77 1.26 4.81 -11.81
CA GLY A 77 2.32 5.78 -11.60
C GLY A 77 2.31 6.35 -10.19
N LEU A 78 1.13 6.70 -9.66
CA LEU A 78 1.02 7.18 -8.29
C LEU A 78 1.36 6.10 -7.26
N SER A 79 0.98 4.85 -7.53
CA SER A 79 1.39 3.70 -6.72
C SER A 79 2.91 3.53 -6.72
N ALA A 80 3.56 3.74 -7.87
CA ALA A 80 5.02 3.72 -8.00
C ALA A 80 5.68 4.83 -7.17
N VAL A 81 5.11 6.04 -7.16
CA VAL A 81 5.60 7.15 -6.32
C VAL A 81 5.56 6.77 -4.84
N GLY A 82 4.46 6.19 -4.35
CA GLY A 82 4.38 5.73 -2.95
C GLY A 82 5.42 4.66 -2.57
N ILE A 83 5.72 3.74 -3.50
CA ILE A 83 6.77 2.73 -3.32
C ILE A 83 8.16 3.39 -3.30
N LEU A 84 8.43 4.30 -4.25
CA LEU A 84 9.71 5.00 -4.34
C LEU A 84 9.97 5.88 -3.12
N MET A 85 8.96 6.54 -2.57
CA MET A 85 9.08 7.32 -1.33
C MET A 85 9.50 6.43 -0.15
N ASN A 86 8.88 5.25 0.00
CA ASN A 86 9.28 4.27 1.02
C ASN A 86 10.70 3.76 0.81
N LEU A 87 11.08 3.49 -0.45
CA LEU A 87 12.39 2.96 -0.80
C LEU A 87 13.50 4.00 -0.55
N GLN A 88 13.30 5.25 -0.99
CA GLN A 88 14.22 6.35 -0.74
C GLN A 88 14.44 6.56 0.75
N MET A 89 13.36 6.52 1.54
CA MET A 89 13.44 6.60 2.99
C MET A 89 14.28 5.46 3.58
N MET A 90 14.08 4.20 3.14
CA MET A 90 14.90 3.08 3.61
C MET A 90 16.38 3.25 3.25
N PHE A 91 16.69 3.77 2.07
CA PHE A 91 18.07 4.08 1.69
C PHE A 91 18.66 5.21 2.54
N SER A 92 17.87 6.23 2.91
CA SER A 92 18.31 7.28 3.83
C SER A 92 18.54 6.77 5.26
N LEU A 93 17.81 5.73 5.69
CA LEU A 93 17.99 5.06 6.98
C LEU A 93 19.07 3.96 6.95
N LYS A 94 19.60 3.61 5.77
CA LYS A 94 20.60 2.54 5.57
C LYS A 94 21.91 2.78 6.32
N SER A 95 22.13 3.98 6.85
CA SER A 95 23.18 4.29 7.83
C SER A 95 23.00 3.56 9.17
N ALA A 96 21.88 2.86 9.41
CA ALA A 96 21.56 2.19 10.68
C ALA A 96 21.83 0.65 10.75
N GLY A 97 22.23 -0.02 9.65
CA GLY A 97 22.75 -1.42 9.71
C GLY A 97 22.19 -2.45 8.71
N PRO A 98 22.59 -3.75 8.84
CA PRO A 98 22.23 -4.85 7.94
C PRO A 98 20.73 -5.13 7.71
N PRO A 99 19.84 -5.10 8.74
CA PRO A 99 18.42 -5.45 8.54
C PRO A 99 17.68 -4.46 7.64
N ALA A 100 18.08 -3.18 7.63
CA ALA A 100 17.51 -2.15 6.75
C ALA A 100 17.78 -2.43 5.26
N THR A 101 18.93 -3.03 4.94
CA THR A 101 19.28 -3.36 3.54
C THR A 101 18.43 -4.52 3.01
N GLY A 102 18.22 -5.56 3.82
CA GLY A 102 17.35 -6.68 3.47
C GLY A 102 15.89 -6.24 3.26
N ALA A 103 15.39 -5.37 4.15
CA ALA A 103 14.07 -4.77 4.02
C ALA A 103 13.91 -3.94 2.73
N ALA A 104 14.91 -3.13 2.37
CA ALA A 104 14.90 -2.32 1.15
C ALA A 104 14.88 -3.19 -0.11
N ILE A 105 15.65 -4.29 -0.14
CA ILE A 105 15.64 -5.23 -1.24
C ILE A 105 14.27 -5.92 -1.35
N ALA A 106 13.70 -6.38 -0.24
CA ALA A 106 12.38 -7.00 -0.23
C ALA A 106 11.30 -6.02 -0.72
N LEU A 107 11.32 -4.77 -0.24
CA LEU A 107 10.40 -3.72 -0.66
C LEU A 107 10.54 -3.39 -2.14
N GLY A 108 11.78 -3.32 -2.65
CA GLY A 108 12.06 -3.14 -4.08
C GLY A 108 11.56 -4.31 -4.94
N LEU A 109 11.75 -5.56 -4.49
CA LEU A 109 11.26 -6.75 -5.21
C LEU A 109 9.73 -6.81 -5.24
N ILE A 110 9.08 -6.58 -4.10
CA ILE A 110 7.61 -6.55 -3.98
C ILE A 110 7.06 -5.41 -4.84
N GLY A 111 7.63 -4.21 -4.70
CA GLY A 111 7.24 -3.03 -5.47
C GLY A 111 7.39 -3.23 -6.98
N CYS A 112 8.52 -3.78 -7.42
CA CYS A 112 8.74 -4.12 -8.82
C CYS A 112 7.73 -5.17 -9.32
N ASN A 113 7.44 -6.20 -8.52
CA ASN A 113 6.44 -7.21 -8.87
C ASN A 113 5.05 -6.60 -9.08
N ILE A 114 4.64 -5.70 -8.18
CA ILE A 114 3.39 -4.94 -8.26
C ILE A 114 3.34 -4.12 -9.55
N LEU A 115 4.39 -3.35 -9.84
CA LEU A 115 4.43 -2.48 -11.01
C LEU A 115 4.41 -3.27 -12.32
N LEU A 116 5.18 -4.35 -12.40
CA LEU A 116 5.20 -5.22 -13.58
C LEU A 116 3.85 -5.90 -13.81
N ARG A 117 3.19 -6.38 -12.76
CA ARG A 117 1.85 -6.98 -12.87
C ARG A 117 0.80 -5.94 -13.27
N GLY A 118 0.82 -4.77 -12.64
CA GLY A 118 -0.04 -3.65 -13.01
C GLY A 118 0.13 -3.25 -14.48
N PHE A 119 1.37 -3.12 -14.93
CA PHE A 119 1.67 -2.76 -16.31
C PHE A 119 1.23 -3.83 -17.32
N ARG A 120 1.42 -5.12 -17.02
CA ARG A 120 0.90 -6.22 -17.84
C ARG A 120 -0.63 -6.17 -17.90
N ALA A 121 -1.31 -5.93 -16.79
CA ALA A 121 -2.77 -5.84 -16.75
C ALA A 121 -3.30 -4.70 -17.63
N ILE A 122 -2.64 -3.53 -17.61
CA ILE A 122 -2.98 -2.39 -18.49
C ILE A 122 -2.79 -2.74 -19.97
N ARG A 123 -1.73 -3.46 -20.31
CA ARG A 123 -1.47 -3.87 -21.69
C ARG A 123 -2.52 -4.83 -22.23
N VAL A 124 -2.96 -5.79 -21.41
CA VAL A 124 -4.00 -6.76 -21.79
C VAL A 124 -5.37 -6.08 -21.85
N GLY A 125 -5.67 -5.15 -20.94
CA GLY A 125 -6.89 -4.35 -20.97
C GLY A 125 -8.19 -5.13 -20.72
N GLN A 126 -8.10 -6.36 -20.19
CA GLN A 126 -9.27 -7.18 -19.87
C GLN A 126 -9.78 -6.87 -18.45
N PRO A 127 -11.09 -6.58 -18.25
CA PRO A 127 -11.66 -6.24 -16.94
C PRO A 127 -11.34 -7.30 -15.86
N LYS A 128 -11.47 -8.59 -16.21
CA LYS A 128 -11.18 -9.70 -15.29
C LYS A 128 -9.74 -9.69 -14.75
N ILE A 129 -8.77 -9.33 -15.59
CA ILE A 129 -7.35 -9.28 -15.21
C ILE A 129 -7.07 -8.03 -14.37
N LEU A 130 -7.73 -6.90 -14.68
CA LEU A 130 -7.64 -5.68 -13.88
C LEU A 130 -8.20 -5.90 -12.46
N GLN A 131 -9.35 -6.57 -12.31
CA GLN A 131 -9.96 -6.90 -11.00
C GLN A 131 -9.05 -7.78 -10.15
N GLN A 132 -8.48 -8.81 -10.76
CA GLN A 132 -7.52 -9.70 -10.11
C GLN A 132 -6.27 -8.93 -9.67
N THR A 133 -5.83 -7.97 -10.48
CA THR A 133 -4.67 -7.12 -10.21
C THR A 133 -4.94 -6.17 -9.05
N VAL A 134 -6.09 -5.50 -8.99
CA VAL A 134 -6.50 -4.66 -7.85
C VAL A 134 -6.47 -5.46 -6.55
N GLY A 135 -7.09 -6.65 -6.54
CA GLY A 135 -7.08 -7.52 -5.38
C GLY A 135 -5.67 -7.95 -4.95
N PHE A 136 -4.77 -8.16 -5.91
CA PHE A 136 -3.36 -8.42 -5.63
C PHE A 136 -2.64 -7.21 -5.05
N LEU A 137 -2.83 -6.00 -5.59
CA LEU A 137 -2.23 -4.76 -5.07
C LEU A 137 -2.69 -4.51 -3.62
N LEU A 138 -3.99 -4.64 -3.36
CA LEU A 138 -4.53 -4.49 -2.01
C LEU A 138 -3.97 -5.50 -1.01
N LEU A 139 -3.75 -6.76 -1.41
CA LEU A 139 -3.14 -7.76 -0.53
C LEU A 139 -1.66 -7.46 -0.26
N ASN A 140 -0.94 -6.96 -1.27
CA ASN A 140 0.48 -6.63 -1.13
C ASN A 140 0.75 -5.45 -0.20
N ILE A 141 -0.25 -4.64 0.14
CA ILE A 141 -0.08 -3.57 1.14
C ILE A 141 0.42 -4.10 2.48
N ILE A 142 0.00 -5.32 2.87
CA ILE A 142 0.39 -5.96 4.13
C ILE A 142 1.87 -6.35 4.08
N PHE A 143 2.33 -6.87 2.95
CA PHE A 143 3.74 -7.22 2.74
C PHE A 143 4.63 -5.98 2.67
N LEU A 144 4.13 -4.89 2.07
CA LEU A 144 4.82 -3.60 2.04
C LEU A 144 5.01 -3.06 3.48
N ASP A 145 3.95 -3.10 4.28
CA ASP A 145 3.96 -2.65 5.68
C ASP A 145 4.87 -3.51 6.58
N ALA A 146 4.84 -4.83 6.38
CA ALA A 146 5.74 -5.76 7.07
C ALA A 146 7.22 -5.50 6.73
N ALA A 147 7.53 -5.24 5.45
CA ALA A 147 8.88 -4.91 5.02
C ALA A 147 9.36 -3.58 5.64
N VAL A 148 8.50 -2.56 5.66
CA VAL A 148 8.81 -1.27 6.30
C VAL A 148 9.05 -1.42 7.79
N THR A 149 8.17 -2.15 8.48
CA THR A 149 8.33 -2.42 9.92
C THR A 149 9.61 -3.19 10.19
N PHE A 150 9.93 -4.23 9.42
CA PHE A 150 11.18 -4.98 9.58
C PHE A 150 12.42 -4.08 9.41
N GLY A 151 12.40 -3.19 8.42
CA GLY A 151 13.51 -2.27 8.15
C GLY A 151 13.70 -1.20 9.21
N LEU A 152 12.63 -0.77 9.89
CA LEU A 152 12.67 0.27 10.93
C LEU A 152 12.99 -0.29 12.31
N THR A 153 12.37 -1.40 12.70
CA THR A 153 12.48 -1.94 14.06
C THR A 153 13.56 -3.02 14.17
N GLY A 154 14.00 -3.63 13.05
CA GLY A 154 14.95 -4.74 13.04
C GLY A 154 14.46 -6.03 13.71
N SER A 155 13.23 -6.03 14.25
CA SER A 155 12.64 -7.13 15.00
C SER A 155 11.82 -8.03 14.07
N ALA A 156 12.31 -9.26 13.87
CA ALA A 156 11.58 -10.34 13.21
C ALA A 156 10.18 -10.63 13.81
N PRO A 157 9.96 -10.64 15.14
CA PRO A 157 8.65 -11.02 15.69
C PRO A 157 7.53 -10.02 15.38
N LEU A 158 7.80 -8.70 15.40
CA LEU A 158 6.79 -7.69 15.02
C LEU A 158 6.42 -7.80 13.54
N SER A 159 7.40 -8.09 12.69
CA SER A 159 7.17 -8.26 11.24
C SER A 159 6.38 -9.52 10.95
N ALA A 160 6.65 -10.61 11.68
CA ALA A 160 5.89 -11.85 11.60
C ALA A 160 4.42 -11.64 12.03
N ALA A 161 4.17 -10.85 13.07
CA ALA A 161 2.81 -10.51 13.50
C ALA A 161 2.01 -9.78 12.41
N ILE A 162 2.65 -8.86 11.67
CA ILE A 162 2.00 -8.17 10.53
C ILE A 162 1.74 -9.15 9.37
N VAL A 163 2.67 -10.07 9.09
CA VAL A 163 2.45 -11.09 8.05
C VAL A 163 1.32 -12.05 8.42
N ILE A 164 1.12 -12.36 9.71
CA ILE A 164 0.00 -13.19 10.17
C ILE A 164 -1.36 -12.54 9.82
N LEU A 165 -1.45 -11.21 9.74
CA LEU A 165 -2.66 -10.50 9.29
C LEU A 165 -3.05 -10.80 7.83
N VAL A 166 -2.17 -11.38 7.02
CA VAL A 166 -2.52 -11.87 5.67
C VAL A 166 -3.51 -13.03 5.74
N ILE A 167 -3.46 -13.87 6.77
CA ILE A 167 -4.34 -15.03 6.92
C ILE A 167 -5.82 -14.61 7.02
N PRO A 168 -6.24 -13.76 7.97
CA PRO A 168 -7.63 -13.31 8.03
C PRO A 168 -8.03 -12.52 6.77
N ALA A 169 -7.12 -11.73 6.19
CA ALA A 169 -7.42 -10.97 4.97
C ALA A 169 -7.71 -11.89 3.76
N THR A 170 -6.95 -12.98 3.60
CA THR A 170 -7.15 -13.95 2.51
C THR A 170 -8.38 -14.83 2.74
N VAL A 171 -8.64 -15.24 3.98
CA VAL A 171 -9.85 -15.99 4.35
C VAL A 171 -11.10 -15.17 4.09
N LEU A 172 -11.13 -13.90 4.51
CA LEU A 172 -12.26 -13.01 4.31
C LEU A 172 -12.53 -12.75 2.81
N ARG A 173 -11.47 -12.58 2.01
CA ARG A 173 -11.57 -12.48 0.54
C ARG A 173 -12.19 -13.73 -0.09
N LYS A 174 -11.96 -14.91 0.47
CA LYS A 174 -12.55 -16.17 -0.03
C LYS A 174 -14.03 -16.30 0.33
N ILE A 175 -14.45 -15.71 1.44
CA ILE A 175 -15.82 -15.78 1.96
C ILE A 175 -16.74 -14.73 1.32
N ILE A 176 -16.23 -13.54 0.98
CA ILE A 176 -17.01 -12.48 0.33
C ILE A 176 -16.77 -12.54 -1.18
N PRO A 177 -17.72 -13.01 -2.00
CA PRO A 177 -17.61 -12.91 -3.45
C PRO A 177 -17.63 -11.44 -3.84
N MET A 178 -16.51 -10.94 -4.38
CA MET A 178 -16.48 -9.63 -5.02
C MET A 178 -17.18 -9.77 -6.38
N SER A 179 -18.49 -9.52 -6.37
CA SER A 179 -19.35 -9.41 -7.56
C SER A 179 -19.03 -8.16 -8.36
#